data_AF-A0A9N9EH36-F1
#
_entry.id   AF-A0A9N9EH36-F1
#
_cell.length_a   1.000
_cell.length_b   1.000
_cell.length_c   1.000
_cell.angle_alpha   90.00
_cell.angle_beta   90.00
_cell.angle_gamma   90.00
#
_symmetry.space_group_name_H-M   'P 1'
#
loop_
_entity.id
_entity.type
_entity.pdbx_description
1 polymer ?
#
loop_
_entity_poly.entity_id
_entity_poly.type
_entity_poly.pdbx_seq_one_letter_code
_entity_poly.pdbx_strand_id
1 'polypeptide(L)'
;MPNYKDIESALVEVIKVAYSQGIKKYDKLGASYVNYLKTLQRKRDPEDHVRYVAKQRAPNEETYNERMADFKDWYNEEVYTSLEKLYKLYLELASQEEIVEKRSKEEVDDILQRIH
;
A
#
# COMPACT_ATOMS: atom_id res chain seq x y z
N MET A 1 -13.80 1.89 -2.03
CA MET A 1 -12.66 1.05 -1.60
C MET A 1 -11.54 1.29 -2.57
N PRO A 2 -10.31 1.49 -2.09
CA PRO A 2 -9.13 1.52 -2.95
C PRO A 2 -9.05 0.24 -3.78
N ASN A 3 -8.59 0.36 -5.02
CA ASN A 3 -8.29 -0.76 -5.91
C ASN A 3 -6.92 -0.55 -6.56
N TYR A 4 -6.51 -1.46 -7.44
CA TYR A 4 -5.19 -1.38 -8.07
C TYR A 4 -4.94 -0.08 -8.85
N LYS A 5 -5.97 0.57 -9.41
CA LYS A 5 -5.82 1.83 -10.15
C LYS A 5 -5.57 3.02 -9.23
N ASP A 6 -6.12 3.00 -8.02
CA ASP A 6 -5.84 4.03 -7.01
C ASP A 6 -4.36 3.95 -6.58
N ILE A 7 -3.87 2.73 -6.36
CA ILE A 7 -2.45 2.46 -6.08
C ILE A 7 -1.57 2.88 -7.26
N GLU A 8 -1.94 2.51 -8.49
CA GLU A 8 -1.21 2.89 -9.70
C GLU A 8 -1.07 4.42 -9.82
N SER A 9 -2.17 5.14 -9.59
CA SER A 9 -2.20 6.60 -9.63
C SER A 9 -1.32 7.22 -8.54
N ALA A 10 -1.39 6.71 -7.31
CA ALA A 10 -0.56 7.16 -6.20
C ALA A 10 0.94 6.87 -6.43
N LEU A 11 1.29 5.72 -7.02
CA LEU A 11 2.66 5.42 -7.43
C LEU A 11 3.17 6.45 -8.45
N VAL A 12 2.36 6.82 -9.44
CA VAL A 12 2.71 7.87 -10.42
C VAL A 12 2.91 9.22 -9.76
N GLU A 13 2.09 9.58 -8.78
CA GLU A 13 2.25 10.82 -8.00
C GLU A 13 3.59 10.86 -7.26
N VAL A 14 3.92 9.80 -6.50
CA VAL A 14 5.20 9.68 -5.80
C VAL A 14 6.38 9.81 -6.77
N ILE A 15 6.31 9.15 -7.94
CA ILE A 15 7.36 9.22 -8.95
C ILE A 15 7.55 10.65 -9.46
N LYS A 16 6.46 11.34 -9.79
CA LYS A 16 6.51 12.73 -10.30
C LYS A 16 7.08 13.67 -9.25
N VAL A 17 6.59 13.58 -8.02
CA VAL A 17 7.04 14.43 -6.90
C VAL A 17 8.50 14.15 -6.55
N ALA A 18 8.95 12.89 -6.58
CA ALA A 18 10.33 12.54 -6.31
C ALA A 18 11.28 13.13 -7.37
N TYR A 19 10.97 12.99 -8.66
CA TYR A 19 11.82 13.53 -9.73
C TYR A 19 11.77 15.06 -9.82
N SER A 20 10.68 15.71 -9.43
CA SER A 20 10.60 17.18 -9.42
C SER A 20 11.55 17.83 -8.40
N GLN A 21 12.04 17.07 -7.41
CA GLN A 21 12.99 17.58 -6.41
C GLN A 21 14.37 17.88 -6.98
N GLY A 22 14.76 17.28 -8.12
CA GLY A 22 16.04 17.55 -8.78
C GLY A 22 17.31 17.18 -7.98
N ILE A 23 17.19 16.29 -6.98
CA ILE A 23 18.32 15.85 -6.14
C ILE A 23 18.44 14.33 -6.17
N LYS A 24 19.67 13.83 -6.28
CA LYS A 24 20.03 12.40 -6.41
C LYS A 24 19.36 11.45 -5.41
N LYS A 25 19.12 11.92 -4.17
CA LYS A 25 18.40 11.14 -3.14
C LYS A 25 16.99 10.79 -3.60
N TYR A 26 16.26 11.75 -4.13
CA TYR A 26 14.90 11.58 -4.61
C TYR A 26 14.85 10.89 -5.98
N ASP A 27 15.88 11.03 -6.82
CA ASP A 27 15.98 10.24 -8.06
C ASP A 27 16.02 8.72 -7.78
N LYS A 28 16.76 8.32 -6.74
CA LYS A 28 16.81 6.91 -6.29
C LYS A 28 15.45 6.44 -5.77
N LEU A 29 14.72 7.31 -5.05
CA LEU A 29 13.36 7.04 -4.61
C LEU A 29 12.45 6.85 -5.82
N GLY A 30 12.40 7.82 -6.74
CA GLY A 30 11.60 7.77 -7.96
C GLY A 30 11.88 6.50 -8.78
N ALA A 31 13.14 6.13 -8.96
CA ALA A 31 13.51 4.90 -9.69
C ALA A 31 12.98 3.62 -9.00
N SER A 32 12.99 3.58 -7.68
CA SER A 32 12.44 2.46 -6.91
C SER A 32 10.93 2.34 -7.12
N TYR A 33 10.21 3.47 -7.08
CA TYR A 33 8.77 3.51 -7.29
C TYR A 33 8.37 3.25 -8.75
N VAL A 34 9.19 3.64 -9.73
CA VAL A 34 9.02 3.24 -11.14
C VAL A 34 9.08 1.71 -11.27
N ASN A 35 9.97 1.03 -10.54
CA ASN A 35 10.04 -0.43 -10.57
C ASN A 35 8.79 -1.07 -9.95
N TYR A 36 8.24 -0.49 -8.87
CA TYR A 36 6.97 -0.95 -8.30
C TYR A 36 5.81 -0.79 -9.29
N LEU A 37 5.70 0.37 -9.94
CA LEU A 37 4.69 0.62 -10.98
C LEU A 37 4.79 -0.38 -12.13
N LYS A 38 5.99 -0.58 -12.69
CA LYS A 38 6.23 -1.56 -13.75
C LYS A 38 5.90 -2.98 -13.32
N THR A 39 6.18 -3.32 -12.06
CA THR A 39 5.87 -4.65 -11.52
C THR A 39 4.36 -4.84 -11.46
N LEU A 40 3.62 -3.86 -10.93
CA LEU A 40 2.16 -3.88 -10.86
C LEU A 40 1.53 -4.04 -12.26
N GLN A 41 1.93 -3.22 -13.23
CA GLN A 41 1.40 -3.23 -14.60
C GLN A 41 1.67 -4.55 -15.36
N ARG A 42 2.64 -5.36 -14.90
CA ARG A 42 2.97 -6.66 -15.50
C ARG A 42 2.25 -7.83 -14.85
N LYS A 43 1.53 -7.62 -13.75
CA LYS A 43 0.81 -8.70 -13.07
C LYS A 43 -0.41 -9.10 -13.89
N ARG A 44 -0.62 -10.42 -14.00
CA ARG A 44 -1.84 -10.99 -14.57
C ARG A 44 -3.08 -10.59 -13.77
N ASP A 45 -2.93 -10.52 -12.45
CA ASP A 45 -3.93 -10.01 -11.53
C ASP A 45 -3.32 -8.87 -10.69
N PRO A 46 -3.51 -7.61 -11.12
CA PRO A 46 -3.04 -6.44 -10.37
C PRO A 46 -3.74 -6.28 -9.02
N GLU A 47 -5.00 -6.71 -8.90
CA GLU A 47 -5.81 -6.53 -7.70
C GLU A 47 -5.33 -7.44 -6.56
N ASP A 48 -5.08 -8.71 -6.86
CA ASP A 48 -4.43 -9.63 -5.91
C ASP A 48 -3.03 -9.13 -5.51
N HIS A 49 -2.27 -8.61 -6.48
CA HIS A 49 -0.94 -8.12 -6.20
C HIS A 49 -0.91 -6.91 -5.25
N VAL A 50 -1.79 -5.92 -5.44
CA VAL A 50 -1.80 -4.75 -4.53
C VAL A 50 -2.25 -5.13 -3.12
N ARG A 51 -3.16 -6.09 -2.97
CA ARG A 51 -3.54 -6.64 -1.66
C ARG A 51 -2.38 -7.35 -0.96
N TYR A 52 -1.63 -8.15 -1.70
CA TYR A 52 -0.41 -8.76 -1.18
C TYR A 52 0.59 -7.70 -0.72
N VAL A 53 0.83 -6.67 -1.54
CA VAL A 53 1.76 -5.57 -1.20
C VAL A 53 1.27 -4.77 0.00
N ALA A 54 -0.04 -4.50 0.10
CA ALA A 54 -0.66 -3.82 1.23
C ALA A 54 -0.34 -4.51 2.56
N LYS A 55 -0.56 -5.82 2.65
CA LYS A 55 -0.21 -6.64 3.83
C LYS A 55 1.27 -6.61 4.19
N GLN A 56 2.16 -6.38 3.22
CA GLN A 56 3.61 -6.29 3.47
C GLN A 56 4.05 -4.87 3.87
N ARG A 57 3.37 -3.83 3.39
CA ARG A 57 3.80 -2.42 3.53
C ARG A 57 3.14 -1.72 4.71
N ALA A 58 1.87 -2.01 4.96
CA ALA A 58 1.06 -1.40 6.00
C ALA A 58 0.01 -2.42 6.51
N PRO A 59 0.43 -3.55 7.11
CA PRO A 59 -0.49 -4.58 7.61
C PRO A 59 -1.46 -4.06 8.67
N ASN A 60 -1.06 -3.04 9.43
CA ASN A 60 -1.83 -2.44 10.50
C ASN A 60 -1.39 -0.99 10.74
N GLU A 61 -2.11 -0.30 11.62
CA GLU A 61 -1.89 1.12 11.93
C GLU A 61 -0.52 1.38 12.59
N GLU A 62 -0.02 0.46 13.42
CA GLU A 62 1.29 0.56 14.07
C GLU A 62 2.43 0.59 13.05
N THR A 63 2.49 -0.42 12.16
CA THR A 63 3.51 -0.48 11.09
C THR A 63 3.40 0.70 10.12
N TYR A 64 2.17 1.16 9.85
CA TYR A 64 1.95 2.37 9.05
C TYR A 64 2.55 3.60 9.74
N ASN A 65 2.27 3.81 11.04
CA ASN A 65 2.73 4.98 11.79
C ASN A 65 4.25 4.99 11.95
N GLU A 66 4.88 3.85 12.24
CA GLU A 66 6.34 3.72 12.27
C GLU A 66 6.96 4.14 10.94
N ARG A 67 6.39 3.67 9.83
CA ARG A 67 6.87 4.02 8.49
C ARG A 67 6.69 5.51 8.19
N MET A 68 5.58 6.12 8.59
CA MET A 68 5.34 7.55 8.39
C MET A 68 6.31 8.39 9.22
N ALA A 69 6.66 7.97 10.43
CA ALA A 69 7.69 8.62 11.25
C ALA A 69 9.05 8.59 10.53
N ASP A 70 9.49 7.43 10.03
CA ASP A 70 10.72 7.31 9.25
C ASP A 70 10.72 8.24 8.02
N PHE A 71 9.61 8.26 7.27
CA PHE A 71 9.50 9.11 6.08
C PHE A 71 9.53 10.59 6.41
N LYS A 72 8.93 11.01 7.53
CA LYS A 72 8.94 12.39 7.98
C LYS A 72 10.34 12.88 8.33
N ASP A 73 11.17 12.00 8.91
CA ASP A 73 12.57 12.31 9.20
C ASP A 73 13.44 12.33 7.93
N TRP A 74 13.10 11.48 6.96
CA TRP A 74 13.92 11.27 5.78
C TRP A 74 13.58 12.21 4.63
N TYR A 75 12.33 12.64 4.47
CA TYR A 75 11.90 13.33 3.26
C TYR A 75 11.31 14.70 3.58
N ASN A 76 11.39 15.62 2.62
CA ASN A 76 10.69 16.89 2.73
C ASN A 76 9.18 16.69 2.66
N GLU A 77 8.45 17.77 2.96
CA GLU A 77 6.99 17.74 3.07
C GLU A 77 6.30 17.23 1.80
N GLU A 78 6.70 17.70 0.62
CA GLU A 78 6.05 17.28 -0.65
C GLU A 78 6.17 15.77 -0.89
N VAL A 79 7.39 15.23 -0.74
CA VAL A 79 7.64 13.80 -0.92
C VAL A 79 6.94 12.99 0.17
N TYR A 80 7.02 13.44 1.43
CA TYR A 80 6.31 12.83 2.55
C TYR A 80 4.81 12.74 2.27
N THR A 81 4.16 13.83 1.86
CA THR A 81 2.71 13.85 1.59
C THR A 81 2.32 12.89 0.48
N SER A 82 3.12 12.78 -0.59
CA SER A 82 2.86 11.82 -1.66
C SER A 82 2.97 10.36 -1.18
N LEU A 83 3.95 10.07 -0.32
CA LEU A 83 4.13 8.75 0.29
C LEU A 83 3.01 8.42 1.27
N GLU A 84 2.59 9.40 2.08
CA GLU A 84 1.50 9.23 3.04
C GLU A 84 0.20 8.85 2.33
N LYS A 85 -0.15 9.53 1.23
CA LYS A 85 -1.31 9.18 0.40
C LYS A 85 -1.25 7.72 -0.06
N LEU A 86 -0.12 7.29 -0.59
CA LEU A 86 0.05 5.91 -1.06
C LEU A 86 -0.07 4.89 0.09
N TYR A 87 0.55 5.18 1.23
CA TYR A 87 0.55 4.25 2.37
C TYR A 87 -0.80 4.18 3.09
N LYS A 88 -1.59 5.24 3.08
CA LYS A 88 -2.99 5.20 3.53
C LYS A 88 -3.82 4.23 2.68
N LEU A 89 -3.64 4.23 1.35
CA LEU A 89 -4.31 3.26 0.48
C LEU A 89 -3.89 1.82 0.78
N TYR A 90 -2.61 1.58 1.07
CA TYR A 90 -2.15 0.26 1.50
C TYR A 90 -2.76 -0.17 2.84
N LEU A 91 -2.83 0.73 3.83
CA LEU A 91 -3.45 0.43 5.12
C LEU A 91 -4.93 0.05 4.95
N GLU A 92 -5.68 0.84 4.17
CA GLU A 92 -7.10 0.58 3.90
C GLU A 92 -7.32 -0.78 3.22
N LEU A 93 -6.48 -1.15 2.25
CA LEU A 93 -6.53 -2.46 1.59
C LEU A 93 -6.24 -3.60 2.57
N ALA A 94 -5.23 -3.44 3.43
CA ALA A 94 -4.85 -4.48 4.40
C ALA A 94 -5.96 -4.74 5.43
N SER A 95 -6.56 -3.66 5.97
CA SER A 95 -7.65 -3.77 6.96
C SER A 95 -8.91 -4.40 6.39
N GLN A 96 -9.23 -4.15 5.11
CA GLN A 96 -10.38 -4.78 4.46
C GLN A 96 -10.21 -6.30 4.36
N GLU A 97 -9.01 -6.75 3.99
CA GLU A 97 -8.72 -8.18 3.90
C GLU A 97 -8.81 -8.87 5.26
N GLU A 98 -8.35 -8.20 6.32
CA GLU A 98 -8.50 -8.71 7.69
C GLU A 98 -9.98 -8.87 8.09
N ILE A 99 -10.84 -7.90 7.74
CA ILE A 99 -12.28 -7.97 8.01
C ILE A 99 -12.92 -9.14 7.23
N VAL A 100 -12.57 -9.31 5.94
CA VAL A 100 -13.08 -10.42 5.12
C VAL A 100 -12.65 -11.76 5.71
N GLU A 101 -11.36 -11.91 6.07
CA GLU A 101 -10.84 -13.14 6.67
C GLU A 101 -11.53 -13.48 8.01
N LYS A 102 -11.80 -12.49 8.86
CA LYS A 102 -12.52 -12.69 10.13
C LYS A 102 -13.94 -13.18 9.89
N ARG A 103 -14.69 -12.52 9.01
CA ARG A 103 -16.07 -12.89 8.69
C ARG A 103 -16.16 -14.30 8.10
N SER A 104 -15.24 -14.67 7.21
CA SER A 104 -15.21 -16.03 6.65
C SER A 104 -14.92 -17.10 7.69
N LYS A 105 -14.08 -16.82 8.70
CA LYS A 105 -13.83 -17.77 9.80
C LYS A 105 -15.05 -17.93 10.69
N GLU A 106 -15.71 -16.82 11.05
CA GLU A 106 -16.95 -16.82 11.83
C GLU A 106 -18.05 -17.62 11.13
N GLU A 107 -18.23 -17.44 9.82
CA GLU A 107 -19.21 -18.20 9.03
C GLU A 107 -18.93 -19.71 9.02
N VAL A 108 -17.66 -20.11 8.93
CA VAL A 108 -17.26 -21.52 8.99
C VAL A 108 -17.52 -22.10 10.38
N ASP A 109 -17.17 -21.37 11.44
CA ASP A 109 -17.39 -21.80 12.82
C ASP A 109 -18.89 -21.96 13.15
N ASP A 110 -19.74 -21.04 12.68
CA ASP A 110 -21.20 -21.11 12.81
C ASP A 110 -21.79 -22.35 12.11
N ILE A 111 -21.30 -22.69 10.92
CA ILE A 111 -21.71 -23.90 10.20
C ILE A 111 -21.30 -25.15 10.99
N LEU A 112 -20.06 -25.20 11.49
CA LEU A 112 -19.57 -26.34 12.26
C LEU A 112 -20.36 -26.56 13.56
N GLN A 113 -20.76 -25.49 14.24
CA GLN A 113 -21.59 -25.56 15.44
C GLN A 113 -23.02 -26.08 15.19
N ARG A 114 -23.54 -25.94 13.96
CA ARG A 114 -24.89 -26.41 13.59
C ARG A 114 -24.94 -27.87 13.13
N ILE A 115 -23.78 -28.52 12.93
CA ILE A 115 -23.66 -29.91 12.47
C ILE A 115 -23.45 -30.88 13.66
N HIS A 116 -23.30 -30.37 14.88
CA HIS A 116 -23.38 -31.12 16.14
C HIS A 116 -24.75 -30.96 16.79
#